data_AF-A0A5J5BE31-F1
#
_entry.id   AF-A0A5J5BE31-F1
#
_cell.length_a   1.000
_cell.length_b   1.000
_cell.length_c   1.000
_cell.angle_alpha   90.00
_cell.angle_beta   90.00
_cell.angle_gamma   90.00
#
_symmetry.space_group_name_H-M   'P 1'
#
loop_
_entity.id
_entity.type
_entity.pdbx_description
1 polymer ?
#
loop_
_entity_poly.entity_id
_entity_poly.type
_entity_poly.pdbx_seq_one_letter_code
_entity_poly.pdbx_strand_id
1 'polypeptide(L)'
;MLGLLQGGCKRFISSLLRESMFHASHHIAPVPATEQEIEAEANAVKAVAEVLCPLKIVLDRVVLTSTGVLLGCWQVISGPDPITIRAKLRTALPRAPDKQLYDDAILHTSFARLLGHPSASTAEVDRTSELQFFHELVTQLNKQIRGYQATISELCSSIKV
;
A
#
# COMPACT_ATOMS: atom_id res chain seq x y z
N MET A 1 27.18 -6.20 -14.14
CA MET A 1 26.06 -5.71 -14.99
C MET A 1 24.91 -5.40 -14.05
N LEU A 2 24.45 -4.15 -14.09
CA LEU A 2 23.60 -3.39 -13.15
C LEU A 2 22.85 -4.17 -12.05
N GLY A 3 23.23 -3.90 -10.79
CA GLY A 3 22.42 -4.23 -9.62
C GLY A 3 21.22 -3.28 -9.52
N LEU A 4 20.02 -3.86 -9.49
CA LEU A 4 18.78 -3.17 -9.13
C LEU A 4 18.86 -2.76 -7.65
N LEU A 5 19.27 -1.51 -7.38
CA LEU A 5 19.07 -0.91 -6.07
C LEU A 5 17.58 -0.60 -5.93
N GLN A 6 16.84 -1.50 -5.27
CA GLN A 6 15.51 -1.18 -4.73
C GLN A 6 15.69 -0.07 -3.67
N GLY A 7 15.65 1.19 -4.11
CA GLY A 7 15.68 2.37 -3.27
C GLY A 7 14.52 2.32 -2.28
N GLY A 8 14.83 1.95 -1.04
CA GLY A 8 13.88 1.80 0.04
C GLY A 8 13.20 3.12 0.41
N CYS A 9 11.97 3.01 0.89
CA CYS A 9 11.31 4.02 1.70
C CYS A 9 12.28 4.45 2.81
N LYS A 10 12.88 5.64 2.70
CA LYS A 10 13.70 6.20 3.77
C LYS A 10 12.74 6.65 4.90
N ARG A 11 12.41 5.69 5.78
CA ARG A 11 11.98 5.71 7.21
C ARG A 11 11.19 6.97 7.70
N PHE A 12 10.05 6.90 8.40
CA PHE A 12 9.68 6.03 9.52
C PHE A 12 8.14 5.87 9.62
N ILE A 13 7.60 4.69 9.30
CA ILE A 13 6.42 4.17 10.01
C ILE A 13 6.82 2.78 10.49
N SER A 14 6.54 2.52 11.76
CA SER A 14 6.60 1.21 12.44
C SER A 14 6.57 0.04 11.45
N SER A 15 7.52 -0.89 11.60
CA SER A 15 8.00 -1.95 10.70
C SER A 15 6.97 -2.92 10.08
N LEU A 16 5.67 -2.59 10.05
CA LEU A 16 4.57 -3.49 9.75
C LEU A 16 3.63 -3.00 8.64
N LEU A 17 3.67 -1.73 8.22
CA LEU A 17 2.75 -1.19 7.20
C LEU A 17 3.51 -0.56 6.03
N ARG A 18 3.89 -1.39 5.06
CA ARG A 18 4.54 -0.95 3.82
C ARG A 18 3.57 -1.01 2.65
N GLU A 19 2.86 0.08 2.38
CA GLU A 19 2.29 0.35 1.06
C GLU A 19 2.40 1.83 0.72
N SER A 20 2.69 2.12 -0.55
CA SER A 20 2.88 3.47 -1.07
C SER A 20 1.52 4.09 -1.37
N MET A 21 1.17 5.20 -0.71
CA MET A 21 -0.10 5.90 -1.00
C MET A 21 -0.11 6.55 -2.38
N PHE A 22 1.06 6.90 -2.90
CA PHE A 22 1.25 7.44 -4.24
C PHE A 22 2.57 6.93 -4.81
N HIS A 23 2.60 6.63 -6.11
CA HIS A 23 3.83 6.30 -6.81
C HIS A 23 4.29 7.52 -7.59
N ALA A 24 5.46 8.08 -7.22
CA ALA A 24 6.11 9.16 -7.97
C ALA A 24 6.65 8.66 -9.32
N SER A 25 6.93 7.36 -9.43
CA SER A 25 7.27 6.70 -10.69
C SER A 25 6.78 5.24 -10.72
N HIS A 26 6.60 4.67 -11.92
CA HIS A 26 6.17 3.29 -12.10
C HIS A 26 7.21 2.46 -12.85
N HIS A 27 7.33 1.18 -12.49
CA HIS A 27 8.30 0.25 -13.10
C HIS A 27 8.09 -0.02 -14.59
N ILE A 28 6.94 0.39 -15.13
CA ILE A 28 6.59 0.25 -16.55
C ILE A 28 7.35 1.31 -17.38
N ALA A 29 7.72 2.45 -16.78
CA ALA A 29 8.49 3.51 -17.41
C ALA A 29 9.50 4.08 -16.39
N PRO A 30 10.65 3.41 -16.18
CA PRO A 30 11.67 3.90 -15.28
C PRO A 30 12.20 5.25 -15.77
N VAL A 31 12.33 6.20 -14.85
CA VAL A 31 12.83 7.55 -15.12
C VAL A 31 14.11 7.73 -14.32
N PRO A 32 15.27 7.92 -14.95
CA PRO A 32 16.51 8.24 -14.23
C PRO A 32 16.30 9.50 -13.40
N ALA A 33 16.69 9.46 -12.14
CA ALA A 33 16.63 10.59 -11.23
C ALA A 33 18.02 10.87 -10.62
N THR A 34 18.41 12.13 -10.64
CA THR A 34 19.57 12.65 -9.91
C THR A 34 19.29 12.70 -8.41
N GLU A 35 20.32 12.76 -7.57
CA GLU A 35 20.15 12.93 -6.12
C GLU A 35 19.33 14.17 -5.76
N GLN A 36 19.53 15.26 -6.52
CA GLN A 36 18.78 16.51 -6.37
C GLN A 36 17.28 16.34 -6.68
N GLU A 37 16.94 15.58 -7.72
CA GLU A 37 15.54 15.26 -8.05
C GLU A 37 14.89 14.39 -6.96
N ILE A 38 15.63 13.40 -6.43
CA ILE A 38 15.15 12.55 -5.32
C ILE A 38 14.89 13.38 -4.06
N GLU A 39 15.80 14.30 -3.72
CA GLU A 39 15.64 15.19 -2.57
C GLU A 39 14.48 16.17 -2.75
N ALA A 40 14.31 16.73 -3.96
CA ALA A 40 13.18 17.59 -4.28
C ALA A 40 11.84 16.85 -4.14
N GLU A 41 11.74 15.60 -4.62
CA GLU A 41 10.55 14.77 -4.45
C GLU A 41 10.26 14.46 -2.98
N ALA A 42 11.28 14.08 -2.21
CA ALA A 42 11.14 13.81 -0.79
C ALA A 42 10.64 15.05 -0.02
N ASN A 43 11.18 16.23 -0.32
CA ASN A 43 10.78 17.50 0.28
C ASN A 43 9.33 17.87 -0.11
N ALA A 44 8.93 17.66 -1.37
CA ALA A 44 7.56 17.88 -1.82
C ALA A 44 6.56 16.97 -1.09
N VAL A 45 6.87 15.68 -0.92
CA VAL A 45 6.04 14.74 -0.16
C VAL A 45 5.94 15.16 1.30
N LYS A 46 7.06 15.57 1.91
CA LYS A 46 7.08 16.04 3.30
C LYS A 46 6.20 17.28 3.49
N ALA A 47 6.32 18.27 2.61
CA ALA A 47 5.50 19.48 2.67
C ALA A 47 4.00 19.18 2.54
N VAL A 48 3.62 18.21 1.70
CA VAL A 48 2.23 17.74 1.62
C VAL A 48 1.81 17.01 2.90
N ALA A 49 2.68 16.15 3.46
CA ALA A 49 2.40 15.41 4.68
C ALA A 49 2.17 16.32 5.89
N GLU A 50 2.95 17.39 6.04
CA GLU A 50 2.81 18.38 7.13
C GLU A 50 1.43 19.06 7.14
N VAL A 51 0.77 19.15 5.97
CA VAL A 51 -0.57 19.76 5.84
C VAL A 51 -1.70 18.74 6.04
N LEU A 52 -1.48 17.47 5.68
CA LEU A 52 -2.53 16.45 5.64
C LEU A 52 -2.56 15.54 6.86
N CYS A 53 -1.43 15.38 7.54
CA CYS A 53 -1.31 14.57 8.74
C CYS A 53 -1.66 15.35 10.01
N PRO A 54 -2.13 14.68 11.08
CA PRO A 54 -2.33 13.22 11.17
C PRO A 54 -3.63 12.75 10.52
N LEU A 55 -3.60 11.55 9.93
CA LEU A 55 -4.80 10.82 9.51
C LEU A 55 -5.14 9.76 10.56
N LYS A 56 -6.40 9.65 10.96
CA LYS A 56 -6.89 8.49 11.71
C LYS A 56 -7.58 7.54 10.74
N ILE A 57 -7.16 6.29 10.77
CA ILE A 57 -7.70 5.24 9.91
C ILE A 57 -8.20 4.08 10.76
N VAL A 58 -9.13 3.32 10.20
CA VAL A 58 -9.65 2.09 10.77
C VAL A 58 -9.59 0.96 9.74
N LEU A 59 -9.20 -0.23 10.18
CA LEU A 59 -9.24 -1.42 9.34
C LEU A 59 -10.70 -1.84 9.14
N ASP A 60 -11.23 -1.61 7.94
CA ASP A 60 -12.61 -1.98 7.60
C ASP A 60 -12.72 -3.48 7.37
N ARG A 61 -11.79 -4.04 6.59
CA ARG A 61 -11.74 -5.48 6.29
C ARG A 61 -10.38 -5.94 5.79
N VAL A 62 -10.18 -7.25 5.80
CA VAL A 62 -9.12 -7.94 5.08
C VAL A 62 -9.72 -8.70 3.90
N VAL A 63 -9.05 -8.66 2.75
CA VAL A 63 -9.41 -9.44 1.56
C VAL A 63 -8.23 -10.26 1.05
N LEU A 64 -8.49 -11.46 0.56
CA LEU A 64 -7.51 -12.24 -0.19
C LEU A 64 -7.78 -12.05 -1.69
N THR A 65 -6.78 -11.55 -2.42
CA THR A 65 -6.88 -11.38 -3.87
C THR A 65 -6.62 -12.69 -4.61
N SER A 66 -7.09 -12.80 -5.86
CA SER A 66 -6.80 -13.94 -6.74
C SER A 66 -5.30 -14.13 -7.03
N THR A 67 -4.47 -13.11 -6.78
CA THR A 67 -3.00 -13.18 -6.89
C THR A 67 -2.32 -13.65 -5.61
N GLY A 68 -3.09 -14.05 -4.59
CA GLY A 68 -2.59 -14.55 -3.31
C GLY A 68 -2.14 -13.47 -2.33
N VAL A 69 -2.43 -12.19 -2.58
CA VAL A 69 -2.12 -11.10 -1.63
C VAL A 69 -3.25 -10.91 -0.64
N LEU A 70 -2.90 -10.90 0.65
CA LEU A 70 -3.79 -10.56 1.75
C LEU A 70 -3.69 -9.05 2.01
N LEU A 71 -4.75 -8.33 1.66
CA LEU A 71 -4.83 -6.87 1.74
C LEU A 71 -5.69 -6.46 2.93
N GLY A 72 -5.16 -5.61 3.80
CA GLY A 72 -5.94 -4.82 4.74
C GLY A 72 -6.50 -3.59 4.04
N CYS A 73 -7.82 -3.41 4.03
CA CYS A 73 -8.51 -2.27 3.47
C CYS A 73 -8.89 -1.29 4.59
N TRP A 74 -8.41 -0.06 4.49
CA TRP A 74 -8.54 0.96 5.52
C TRP A 74 -9.54 2.04 5.11
N GLN A 75 -10.24 2.58 6.10
CA GLN A 75 -11.11 3.74 5.96
C GLN A 75 -10.53 4.89 6.76
N VAL A 76 -10.56 6.11 6.19
CA VAL A 76 -10.18 7.33 6.91
C VAL A 76 -11.37 7.73 7.78
N ILE A 77 -11.14 7.83 9.09
CA ILE A 77 -12.15 8.26 10.08
C ILE A 77 -11.88 9.68 10.59
N SER A 78 -10.69 10.23 10.32
CA SER A 78 -10.36 11.64 10.56
C SER A 78 -9.22 12.06 9.64
N GLY A 79 -9.36 13.23 9.01
CA GLY A 79 -8.41 13.77 8.04
C GLY A 79 -8.91 13.68 6.59
N PRO A 80 -8.13 14.17 5.61
CA PRO A 80 -8.48 14.14 4.20
C PRO A 80 -8.68 12.72 3.66
N ASP A 81 -9.59 12.57 2.69
CA ASP A 81 -9.82 11.31 2.00
C ASP A 81 -8.65 10.94 1.05
N PRO A 82 -8.50 9.65 0.68
CA PRO A 82 -7.42 9.20 -0.20
C PRO A 82 -7.35 9.91 -1.56
N ILE A 83 -8.49 10.29 -2.15
CA ILE A 83 -8.54 10.98 -3.45
C ILE A 83 -7.91 12.36 -3.32
N THR A 84 -8.29 13.11 -2.28
CA THR A 84 -7.72 14.42 -1.97
C THR A 84 -6.22 14.34 -1.70
N ILE A 85 -5.77 13.34 -0.94
CA ILE A 85 -4.34 13.13 -0.65
C ILE A 85 -3.57 12.90 -1.95
N ARG A 86 -4.05 11.98 -2.80
CA ARG A 86 -3.41 11.65 -4.09
C ARG A 86 -3.42 12.82 -5.06
N ALA A 87 -4.49 13.61 -5.10
CA ALA A 87 -4.56 14.81 -5.92
C ALA A 87 -3.49 15.83 -5.50
N LYS A 88 -3.34 16.09 -4.19
CA LYS A 88 -2.31 17.00 -3.68
C LYS A 88 -0.89 16.50 -3.97
N LEU A 89 -0.63 15.20 -3.78
CA LEU A 89 0.67 14.60 -4.12
C LEU A 89 0.95 14.70 -5.62
N ARG A 90 -0.03 14.45 -6.48
CA ARG A 90 0.10 14.61 -7.94
C ARG A 90 0.46 16.04 -8.34
N THR A 91 -0.16 17.04 -7.72
CA THR A 91 0.14 18.46 -7.98
C THR A 91 1.51 18.87 -7.48
N ALA A 92 1.95 18.34 -6.34
CA ALA A 92 3.21 18.72 -5.71
C ALA A 92 4.44 18.06 -6.35
N LEU A 93 4.28 16.87 -6.96
CA LEU A 93 5.39 16.10 -7.49
C LEU A 93 5.73 16.54 -8.93
N PRO A 94 6.99 16.94 -9.21
CA PRO A 94 7.39 17.56 -10.49
C PRO A 94 7.30 16.60 -11.69
N ARG A 95 7.31 15.29 -11.47
CA ARG A 95 7.19 14.25 -12.52
C ARG A 95 6.13 13.20 -12.18
N ALA A 96 5.07 13.61 -11.49
CA ALA A 96 3.98 12.71 -11.14
C ALA A 96 3.45 11.97 -12.39
N PRO A 97 3.27 10.64 -12.34
CA PRO A 97 2.85 9.89 -13.50
C PRO A 97 1.37 10.15 -13.79
N ASP A 98 1.03 10.24 -15.07
CA ASP A 98 -0.33 10.53 -15.54
C ASP A 98 -1.36 9.50 -15.07
N LYS A 99 -0.93 8.23 -14.92
CA LYS A 99 -1.75 7.12 -14.45
C LYS A 99 -1.16 6.51 -13.19
N GLN A 100 -1.99 6.34 -12.17
CA GLN A 100 -1.69 5.51 -11.01
C GLN A 100 -2.22 4.09 -11.26
N LEU A 101 -1.51 3.07 -10.76
CA LEU A 101 -1.92 1.66 -10.92
C LEU A 101 -3.02 1.22 -9.94
N TYR A 102 -3.50 2.12 -9.09
CA TYR A 102 -4.44 1.82 -8.02
C TYR A 102 -5.65 2.74 -8.09
N ASP A 103 -6.81 2.22 -7.71
CA ASP A 103 -8.02 3.01 -7.50
C ASP A 103 -7.75 4.17 -6.53
N ASP A 104 -8.15 5.38 -6.92
CA ASP A 104 -7.88 6.61 -6.18
C ASP A 104 -8.59 6.68 -4.83
N ALA A 105 -9.67 5.92 -4.64
CA ALA A 105 -10.46 5.91 -3.41
C ALA A 105 -9.95 4.91 -2.36
N ILE A 106 -9.12 3.93 -2.75
CA ILE A 106 -8.78 2.80 -1.87
C ILE A 106 -7.48 3.06 -1.12
N LEU A 107 -7.54 3.00 0.21
CA LEU A 107 -6.37 2.87 1.08
C LEU A 107 -6.21 1.41 1.49
N HIS A 108 -5.08 0.80 1.15
CA HIS A 108 -4.81 -0.60 1.50
C HIS A 108 -3.36 -0.81 1.94
N THR A 109 -3.14 -1.89 2.70
CA THR A 109 -1.80 -2.39 3.04
C THR A 109 -1.72 -3.88 2.75
N SER A 110 -0.68 -4.34 2.06
CA SER A 110 -0.41 -5.78 1.94
C SER A 110 0.13 -6.31 3.27
N PHE A 111 -0.57 -7.27 3.87
CA PHE A 111 -0.13 -7.93 5.11
C PHE A 111 0.75 -9.14 4.83
N ALA A 112 0.36 -9.95 3.84
CA ALA A 112 1.06 -11.17 3.50
C ALA A 112 0.81 -11.55 2.03
N ARG A 113 1.66 -12.41 1.50
CA ARG A 113 1.48 -13.05 0.19
C ARG A 113 1.57 -14.56 0.36
N LEU A 114 0.57 -15.26 -0.15
CA LEU A 114 0.62 -16.71 -0.32
C LEU A 114 1.65 -17.05 -1.40
N LEU A 115 2.65 -17.85 -1.05
CA LEU A 115 3.72 -18.26 -1.97
C LEU A 115 3.40 -19.57 -2.70
N GLY A 116 2.36 -20.26 -2.29
CA GLY A 116 1.93 -21.53 -2.86
C GLY A 116 0.58 -21.96 -2.29
N HIS A 117 0.10 -23.10 -2.77
CA HIS A 117 -1.11 -23.73 -2.25
C HIS A 117 -0.98 -24.07 -0.75
N PRO A 118 -2.07 -24.04 0.02
CA PRO A 118 -2.06 -24.48 1.42
C PRO A 118 -1.66 -25.94 1.50
N SER A 119 -0.73 -26.26 2.40
CA SER A 119 -0.33 -27.63 2.72
C SER A 119 -1.34 -28.33 3.65
N ALA A 120 -2.64 -28.08 3.45
CA ALA A 120 -3.66 -28.90 4.08
C ALA A 120 -3.59 -30.30 3.45
N SER A 121 -3.56 -31.33 4.29
CA SER A 121 -3.28 -32.73 3.94
C SER A 121 -3.90 -33.17 2.61
N THR A 122 -3.07 -33.83 1.79
CA THR A 122 -3.34 -34.56 0.55
C THR A 122 -4.53 -35.53 0.64
N ALA A 123 -5.74 -34.99 0.71
CA ALA A 123 -6.97 -35.67 0.39
C ALA A 123 -7.68 -34.76 -0.60
N GLU A 124 -7.60 -35.12 -1.89
CA GLU A 124 -8.27 -34.51 -3.06
C GLU A 124 -9.24 -33.37 -2.69
N VAL A 125 -8.69 -32.20 -2.42
CA VAL A 125 -9.51 -31.05 -2.03
C VAL A 125 -10.11 -30.53 -3.32
N ASP A 126 -11.40 -30.76 -3.51
CA ASP A 126 -12.18 -30.10 -4.56
C ASP A 126 -11.87 -28.59 -4.54
N ARG A 127 -11.71 -27.93 -5.70
CA ARG A 127 -11.38 -26.50 -5.77
C ARG A 127 -12.40 -25.64 -5.02
N THR A 128 -13.65 -26.11 -4.95
CA THR A 128 -14.73 -25.51 -4.15
C THR A 128 -14.37 -25.50 -2.65
N SER A 129 -13.80 -26.60 -2.15
CA SER A 129 -13.36 -26.76 -0.77
C SER A 129 -12.14 -25.91 -0.42
N GLU A 130 -11.19 -25.72 -1.35
CA GLU A 130 -10.05 -24.81 -1.14
C GLU A 130 -10.48 -23.34 -1.06
N LEU A 131 -11.36 -22.90 -1.97
CA LEU A 131 -11.90 -21.54 -1.93
C LEU A 131 -12.68 -21.28 -0.65
N GLN A 132 -13.50 -22.25 -0.24
CA GLN A 132 -14.25 -22.17 1.01
C GLN A 132 -13.30 -22.07 2.21
N PHE A 133 -12.24 -22.87 2.25
CA PHE A 133 -11.21 -22.80 3.29
C PHE A 133 -10.59 -21.39 3.41
N PHE A 134 -10.21 -20.77 2.28
CA PHE A 134 -9.68 -19.41 2.30
C PHE A 134 -10.73 -18.37 2.73
N HIS A 135 -11.98 -18.51 2.29
CA HIS A 135 -13.07 -17.64 2.72
C HIS A 135 -13.28 -17.72 4.23
N GLU A 136 -13.22 -18.91 4.81
CA GLU A 136 -13.34 -19.12 6.25
C GLU A 136 -12.17 -18.49 7.01
N LEU A 137 -10.92 -18.69 6.55
CA LEU A 137 -9.74 -18.07 7.15
C LEU A 137 -9.81 -16.53 7.12
N VAL A 138 -10.15 -15.95 5.96
CA VAL A 138 -10.31 -14.50 5.83
C VAL A 138 -11.45 -13.99 6.72
N THR A 139 -12.55 -14.74 6.83
CA THR A 139 -13.67 -14.39 7.71
C THR A 139 -13.25 -14.40 9.18
N GLN A 140 -12.52 -15.43 9.61
CA GLN A 140 -11.99 -15.53 10.98
C GLN A 140 -11.02 -14.38 11.28
N LEU A 141 -10.10 -14.09 10.36
CA LEU A 141 -9.16 -12.98 10.50
C LEU A 141 -9.89 -11.64 10.63
N ASN A 142 -10.90 -11.39 9.77
CA ASN A 142 -11.72 -10.19 9.84
C ASN A 142 -12.42 -10.05 11.20
N LYS A 143 -12.96 -11.14 11.76
CA LYS A 143 -13.56 -11.11 13.11
C LYS A 143 -12.57 -10.72 14.20
N GLN A 144 -11.28 -11.04 14.02
CA GLN A 144 -10.25 -10.76 15.01
C GLN A 144 -9.70 -9.33 14.93
N ILE A 145 -9.47 -8.80 13.72
CA ILE A 145 -8.69 -7.55 13.55
C ILE A 145 -9.49 -6.38 12.99
N ARG A 146 -10.72 -6.58 12.49
CA ARG A 146 -11.57 -5.48 12.03
C ARG A 146 -11.78 -4.46 13.14
N GLY A 147 -11.80 -3.18 12.77
CA GLY A 147 -11.97 -2.08 13.71
C GLY A 147 -10.67 -1.62 14.35
N TYR A 148 -9.54 -2.27 14.05
CA TYR A 148 -8.22 -1.79 14.47
C TYR A 148 -7.96 -0.38 13.94
N GLN A 149 -7.64 0.54 14.84
CA GLN A 149 -7.38 1.93 14.48
C GLN A 149 -5.87 2.21 14.46
N ALA A 150 -5.45 3.05 13.52
CA ALA A 150 -4.09 3.53 13.43
C ALA A 150 -4.06 5.03 13.13
N THR A 151 -2.96 5.68 13.51
CA THR A 151 -2.68 7.06 13.14
C THR A 151 -1.54 7.08 12.14
N ILE A 152 -1.76 7.69 10.97
CA ILE A 152 -0.72 7.99 10.00
C ILE A 152 -0.20 9.39 10.34
N SER A 153 1.05 9.47 10.79
CA SER A 153 1.75 10.73 11.07
C SER A 153 2.58 11.23 9.89
N GLU A 154 2.93 10.36 8.95
CA GLU A 154 3.81 10.65 7.82
C GLU A 154 3.25 10.03 6.53
N LEU A 155 3.50 10.67 5.38
CA LEU A 155 3.15 10.10 4.07
C LEU A 155 4.41 9.57 3.38
N CYS A 156 4.29 8.41 2.73
CA CYS A 156 5.38 7.83 1.93
C CYS A 156 5.01 7.81 0.44
N SER A 157 5.97 8.20 -0.40
CA SER A 157 5.94 7.99 -1.85
C SER A 157 7.05 7.03 -2.26
N SER A 158 6.77 6.16 -3.22
CA SER A 158 7.79 5.31 -3.85
C SER A 158 8.50 6.10 -4.94
N ILE A 159 9.76 6.44 -4.67
CA ILE A 159 10.69 7.02 -5.65
C ILE A 159 11.48 5.85 -6.24
N LYS A 160 11.28 5.54 -7.53
CA LYS A 160 12.15 4.59 -8.24
C LYS A 160 13.16 5.37 -9.08
N VAL A 161 14.43 5.14 -8.77
CA VAL A 161 15.64 5.53 -9.52
C VAL A 161 15.97 4.44 -10.54
#